data_AF-A0A291IGW7-F1
#
_entry.id   AF-A0A291IGW7-F1
#
_cell.length_a   1.000
_cell.length_b   1.000
_cell.length_c   1.000
_cell.angle_alpha   90.00
_cell.angle_beta   90.00
_cell.angle_gamma   90.00
#
_symmetry.space_group_name_H-M   'P 1'
#
loop_
_entity.id
_entity.type
_entity.pdbx_description
1 polymer ?
#
loop_
_entity_poly.entity_id
_entity_poly.type
_entity_poly.pdbx_seq_one_letter_code
_entity_poly.pdbx_strand_id
1 'polypeptide(L)' 'MNRLRLPHYCDRCGDSLSQHEQRLYSDGEALCAFCEQMRSEALEIYRQNLARKAEMPRLRPVKNACL' A
#
# COMPACT_ATOMS: atom_id res chain seq x y z
N MET A 1 -26.40 2.74 -29.00
CA MET A 1 -26.52 2.87 -27.52
C MET A 1 -25.28 3.57 -26.99
N ASN A 2 -25.34 4.88 -26.76
CA ASN A 2 -24.28 5.60 -26.05
C ASN A 2 -24.34 5.17 -24.58
N ARG A 3 -23.47 4.24 -24.18
CA ARG A 3 -23.20 4.03 -22.76
C ARG A 3 -22.52 5.31 -22.27
N LEU A 4 -23.29 6.23 -21.70
CA LEU A 4 -22.77 7.31 -20.88
C LEU A 4 -21.93 6.63 -19.79
N ARG A 5 -20.61 6.56 -19.98
CA ARG A 5 -19.69 6.15 -18.93
C ARG A 5 -19.76 7.27 -17.91
N LEU A 6 -20.44 7.00 -16.80
CA LEU A 6 -20.41 7.89 -15.65
C LEU A 6 -18.94 8.08 -15.24
N PRO A 7 -18.52 9.31 -14.88
CA PRO A 7 -17.20 9.49 -14.31
C PRO A 7 -17.09 8.60 -13.07
N HIS A 8 -16.11 7.71 -13.09
CA HIS A 8 -15.71 6.99 -11.88
C HIS A 8 -14.76 7.88 -11.10
N TYR A 9 -14.84 7.84 -9.78
CA TYR A 9 -14.03 8.67 -8.88
C TYR A 9 -13.15 7.77 -8.01
N CYS A 10 -11.96 8.26 -7.68
CA CYS A 10 -11.04 7.56 -6.81
C CYS A 10 -11.64 7.40 -5.42
N ASP A 11 -11.73 6.18 -4.92
CA ASP A 11 -12.27 5.87 -3.59
C ASP A 11 -11.45 6.50 -2.44
N ARG A 12 -10.21 6.93 -2.73
CA ARG A 12 -9.30 7.53 -1.75
C ARG A 12 -9.31 9.05 -1.75
N CYS A 13 -9.09 9.68 -2.90
CA CYS A 13 -8.97 11.14 -2.99
C CYS A 13 -10.21 11.83 -3.58
N GLY A 14 -11.14 11.08 -4.17
CA GLY A 14 -12.33 11.62 -4.82
C GLY A 14 -12.08 12.24 -6.20
N ASP A 15 -10.85 12.22 -6.71
CA ASP A 15 -10.54 12.72 -8.05
C ASP A 15 -11.17 11.87 -9.14
N SER A 16 -11.47 12.49 -10.29
CA SER A 16 -12.01 11.76 -11.44
C SER A 16 -10.96 10.82 -12.02
N LEU A 17 -11.42 9.62 -12.36
CA LEU A 17 -10.58 8.56 -12.91
C LEU A 17 -10.59 8.65 -14.43
N SER A 18 -9.41 8.57 -15.03
CA SER A 18 -9.24 8.50 -16.48
C SER A 18 -9.82 7.21 -17.05
N GLN A 19 -10.03 7.18 -18.36
CA GLN A 19 -10.51 5.98 -19.03
C GLN A 19 -9.53 4.80 -18.92
N HIS A 20 -8.24 5.06 -18.73
CA HIS A 20 -7.21 4.04 -18.54
C HIS A 20 -7.34 3.41 -17.15
N GLU A 21 -7.39 4.25 -16.11
CA GLU A 21 -7.57 3.79 -14.72
C GLU A 21 -8.90 3.03 -14.56
N GLN A 22 -9.96 3.48 -15.26
CA GLN A 22 -11.24 2.77 -15.37
C GLN A 22 -11.18 1.33 -15.88
N ARG A 23 -10.19 0.99 -16.72
CA ARG A 23 -10.05 -0.38 -17.25
C ARG A 23 -9.26 -1.29 -16.32
N LEU A 24 -8.50 -0.71 -15.39
CA LEU A 24 -7.67 -1.44 -14.43
C LEU A 24 -8.47 -1.86 -13.18
N TYR A 25 -9.74 -1.42 -13.07
CA TYR A 25 -10.64 -1.86 -12.01
C TYR A 25 -11.15 -3.29 -12.26
N SER A 26 -10.42 -4.26 -11.75
CA SER A 26 -10.86 -5.66 -11.70
C SER A 26 -11.14 -6.17 -10.28
N ASP A 27 -10.63 -5.51 -9.22
CA ASP A 27 -10.58 -6.11 -7.87
C ASP A 27 -10.96 -5.14 -6.73
N GLY A 28 -12.20 -4.63 -6.77
CA GLY A 28 -12.90 -4.16 -5.56
C GLY A 28 -12.60 -2.74 -5.03
N GLU A 29 -11.52 -2.08 -5.44
CA GLU A 29 -11.25 -0.66 -5.12
C GLU A 29 -10.92 0.13 -6.40
N ALA A 30 -11.54 1.30 -6.57
CA ALA A 30 -11.26 2.22 -7.67
C ALA A 30 -10.24 3.28 -7.22
N LEU A 31 -8.94 3.04 -7.45
CA LEU A 31 -7.88 4.00 -7.14
C LEU A 31 -7.38 4.74 -8.40
N CYS A 32 -6.99 6.01 -8.24
CA CYS A 32 -6.17 6.67 -9.24
C CYS A 32 -4.73 6.18 -9.16
N ALA A 33 -3.96 6.35 -10.23
CA ALA A 33 -2.58 5.88 -10.34
C ALA A 33 -1.70 6.42 -9.20
N PHE A 34 -1.92 7.67 -8.79
CA PHE A 34 -1.20 8.27 -7.67
C PHE A 34 -1.50 7.57 -6.34
N CYS A 35 -2.78 7.38 -6.00
CA CYS A 35 -3.16 6.69 -4.76
C CYS A 35 -2.70 5.22 -4.75
N GLU A 36 -2.72 4.56 -5.91
CA GLU A 36 -2.21 3.19 -6.05
C GLU A 36 -0.69 3.12 -5.86
N GLN A 37 0.06 4.05 -6.43
CA GLN A 37 1.51 4.15 -6.23
C GLN A 37 1.84 4.36 -4.74
N MET A 38 1.19 5.32 -4.08
CA MET A 38 1.40 5.60 -2.66
C MET A 38 1.10 4.39 -1.78
N ARG A 39 0.02 3.64 -2.09
CA ARG A 39 -0.31 2.38 -1.40
C ARG A 39 0.79 1.34 -1.57
N SER A 40 1.34 1.23 -2.77
CA SER A 40 2.38 0.25 -3.11
C SER A 40 3.70 0.57 -2.39
N GLU A 41 4.12 1.83 -2.39
CA GLU A 41 5.31 2.29 -1.66
C GLU A 41 5.16 2.08 -0.14
N ALA A 42 3.99 2.42 0.43
CA ALA A 42 3.71 2.19 1.84
C ALA A 42 3.79 0.70 2.22
N LEU A 43 3.30 -0.19 1.35
CA LEU A 43 3.36 -1.63 1.56
C LEU A 43 4.80 -2.15 1.54
N GLU A 44 5.63 -1.63 0.64
CA GLU A 44 7.05 -1.97 0.59
C GLU A 44 7.78 -1.55 1.88
N ILE A 45 7.59 -0.30 2.31
CA ILE A 45 8.16 0.21 3.56
C ILE A 45 7.70 -0.65 4.75
N TYR A 46 6.42 -1.00 4.81
CA TYR A 46 5.89 -1.88 5.85
C TYR A 46 6.59 -3.25 5.87
N ARG A 47 6.77 -3.88 4.70
CA ARG A 47 7.49 -5.17 4.57
C ARG A 47 8.95 -5.05 5.02
N GLN A 48 9.65 -3.99 4.63
CA GLN A 48 11.02 -3.74 5.08
C GLN A 48 11.10 -3.57 6.61
N ASN A 49 10.17 -2.81 7.20
CA ASN A 49 10.09 -2.64 8.66
C ASN A 49 9.85 -3.96 9.39
N LEU A 50 8.99 -4.83 8.84
CA LEU A 50 8.75 -6.17 9.39
C LEU A 50 10.02 -7.03 9.34
N ALA A 51 10.74 -7.03 8.22
CA ALA A 51 11.99 -7.77 8.07
C ALA A 51 13.03 -7.32 9.10
N ARG A 52 13.26 -6.01 9.26
CA ARG A 52 14.20 -5.49 10.27
C ARG A 52 13.82 -5.86 11.70
N LYS A 53 12.52 -5.89 12.02
CA LYS A 53 12.04 -6.36 13.33
C LYS A 53 12.33 -7.85 13.56
N ALA A 54 12.28 -8.66 12.52
CA ALA A 54 12.61 -10.08 12.60
C ALA A 54 14.12 -10.33 12.73
N GLU A 55 14.95 -9.47 12.12
CA GLU A 55 16.41 -9.55 12.15
C GLU A 55 17.05 -9.02 13.44
N MET A 56 16.34 -8.23 14.25
CA MET A 56 16.87 -7.77 15.54
C MET A 56 17.25 -8.98 16.42
N PRO A 57 18.54 -9.15 16.76
CA PRO A 57 18.96 -10.25 17.61
C PRO A 57 18.25 -10.14 18.94
N ARG A 58 17.61 -11.23 19.40
CA ARG A 58 17.18 -11.32 20.79
C ARG A 58 18.42 -11.15 21.65
N LEU A 59 18.56 -9.98 22.28
CA LEU A 59 19.64 -9.71 23.22
C LEU A 59 19.59 -10.81 24.28
N ARG A 60 20.62 -11.66 24.31
CA ARG A 60 20.76 -12.64 25.37
C ARG A 60 21.01 -11.86 26.66
N PRO A 61 20.32 -12.16 27.77
CA PRO A 61 20.61 -11.52 29.04
C PRO A 61 22.09 -11.72 29.36
N VAL A 62 22.84 -10.62 29.52
CA VAL A 62 24.20 -10.68 30.02
C VAL A 62 24.10 -11.15 31.47
N LYS A 63 24.50 -12.40 31.73
CA LYS A 63 24.68 -12.86 33.11
C LYS A 63 25.87 -12.11 33.66
N ASN A 64 25.62 -11.05 34.43
CA ASN A 64 26.67 -10.39 35.20
C ASN A 64 27.33 -11.46 36.08
N ALA A 65 28.55 -11.85 35.73
CA ALA A 65 29.39 -12.63 36.63
C ALA A 65 29.73 -11.69 37.80
N CYS A 66 29.15 -11.97 38.97
CA CYS A 66 29.65 -11.39 40.21
C CYS A 66 31.11 -11.82 40.38
N LEU A 67 31.98 -10.83 40.52
CA LEU A 67 33.37 -10.96 40.95
C LEU A 67 33.43 -11.45 42.40
#